data_AF-A0A699ZWN7-F1
#
_entry.id   AF-A0A699ZWN7-F1
#
_cell.length_a   1.000
_cell.length_b   1.000
_cell.length_c   1.000
_cell.angle_alpha   90.00
_cell.angle_beta   90.00
_cell.angle_gamma   90.00
#
_symmetry.space_group_name_H-M   'P 1'
#
loop_
_entity.id
_entity.type
_entity.pdbx_description
1 polymer ?
#
loop_
_entity_poly.entity_id
_entity_poly.type
_entity_poly.pdbx_seq_one_letter_code
_entity_poly.pdbx_strand_id
1 'polypeptide(L)'
;MAKRGNLPGAEALIGQQFERLYASGQYKEAAETAAESPQGMLRTKEVMERLKAVSPQPGQKPPILVYLGVLLQKGKLNPQESVELARLVLSQNKKELLINWYKDGKVSDCEELGDMVSAAGEKDLALTIYRASNASGKI
;
A
#
# COMPACT_ATOMS: atom_id res chain seq x y z
N MET A 1 22.60 2.42 -15.73
CA MET A 1 22.41 2.96 -17.09
C MET A 1 20.91 2.99 -17.41
N ALA A 2 20.40 4.14 -17.88
CA ALA A 2 19.03 4.47 -18.33
C ALA A 2 17.94 4.45 -17.23
N LYS A 3 17.12 5.48 -16.95
CA LYS A 3 16.64 6.66 -17.70
C LYS A 3 16.38 7.77 -16.64
N ARG A 4 17.00 8.95 -16.57
CA ARG A 4 17.03 10.12 -17.49
C ARG A 4 15.74 10.30 -18.29
N GLY A 5 14.88 11.19 -17.82
CA GLY A 5 13.74 11.70 -18.58
C GLY A 5 12.56 12.12 -17.70
N ASN A 6 12.74 13.12 -16.84
CA ASN A 6 11.63 13.90 -16.29
C ASN A 6 11.07 14.76 -17.44
N LEU A 7 10.35 14.11 -18.38
CA LEU A 7 9.72 14.75 -19.54
C LEU A 7 8.25 14.97 -19.18
N PRO A 8 7.73 16.21 -19.23
CA PRO A 8 6.36 16.56 -18.81
C PRO A 8 5.22 15.92 -19.63
N GLY A 9 5.51 14.96 -20.51
CA GLY A 9 4.52 14.12 -21.20
C GLY A 9 4.51 12.65 -20.77
N ALA A 10 5.58 12.15 -20.15
CA ALA A 10 5.65 10.75 -19.71
C ALA A 10 4.68 10.47 -18.54
N GLU A 11 4.47 11.48 -17.68
CA GLU A 11 3.52 11.47 -16.58
C GLU A 11 2.07 11.27 -17.06
N ALA A 12 1.65 12.01 -18.08
CA ALA A 12 0.32 11.86 -18.68
C ALA A 12 0.12 10.48 -19.32
N LEU A 13 1.16 9.94 -19.98
CA LEU A 13 1.11 8.61 -20.58
C LEU A 13 1.00 7.50 -19.52
N ILE A 14 1.69 7.65 -18.38
CA ILE A 14 1.62 6.71 -17.25
C ILE A 14 0.22 6.73 -16.63
N GLY A 15 -0.37 7.93 -16.45
CA GLY A 15 -1.76 8.07 -16.00
C GLY A 15 -2.77 7.42 -16.96
N GLN A 16 -2.65 7.68 -18.26
CA GLN A 16 -3.53 7.03 -19.25
C GLN A 16 -3.33 5.51 -19.30
N GLN A 17 -2.10 5.02 -19.14
CA GLN A 17 -1.82 3.59 -19.10
C GLN A 17 -2.45 2.93 -17.88
N PHE A 18 -2.36 3.57 -16.71
CA PHE A 18 -3.04 3.12 -15.50
C PHE A 18 -4.56 3.05 -15.71
N GLU A 19 -5.18 4.11 -16.24
CA GLU A 19 -6.63 4.12 -16.47
C GLU A 19 -7.07 3.03 -17.45
N ARG A 20 -6.29 2.78 -18.51
CA ARG A 20 -6.56 1.69 -19.45
C ARG A 20 -6.53 0.32 -18.77
N LEU A 21 -5.50 0.04 -17.97
CA LEU A 21 -5.36 -1.23 -17.24
C LEU A 21 -6.44 -1.38 -16.19
N TYR A 22 -6.74 -0.31 -15.46
CA TYR A 22 -7.81 -0.26 -14.46
C TYR A 22 -9.18 -0.54 -15.10
N ALA A 23 -9.51 0.13 -16.20
CA ALA A 23 -10.76 -0.09 -16.94
C ALA A 23 -10.86 -1.50 -17.55
N SER A 24 -9.73 -2.10 -17.92
CA SER A 24 -9.65 -3.47 -18.43
C SER A 24 -9.69 -4.55 -17.32
N GLY A 25 -9.75 -4.16 -16.05
CA GLY A 25 -9.71 -5.08 -14.90
C GLY A 25 -8.32 -5.68 -14.61
N GLN A 26 -7.27 -5.17 -15.24
CA GLN A 26 -5.88 -5.61 -15.04
C GLN A 26 -5.24 -4.87 -13.85
N TYR A 27 -5.80 -5.08 -12.65
CA TYR A 27 -5.38 -4.33 -11.45
C TYR A 27 -3.94 -4.59 -11.03
N LYS A 28 -3.38 -5.76 -11.34
CA LYS A 28 -1.98 -6.08 -11.05
C LYS A 28 -1.03 -5.21 -11.87
N GLU A 29 -1.23 -5.17 -13.17
CA GLU A 29 -0.40 -4.35 -14.07
C GLU A 29 -0.63 -2.85 -13.82
N ALA A 30 -1.87 -2.46 -13.50
CA ALA A 30 -2.18 -1.09 -13.09
C ALA A 30 -1.38 -0.71 -11.82
N ALA A 31 -1.31 -1.60 -10.84
CA ALA A 31 -0.52 -1.39 -9.64
C ALA A 31 0.98 -1.32 -9.91
N GLU A 32 1.52 -2.15 -10.80
CA GLU A 32 2.93 -2.08 -11.22
C GLU A 32 3.23 -0.73 -11.87
N THR A 33 2.37 -0.29 -12.79
CA THR A 33 2.45 1.04 -13.42
C THR A 33 2.43 2.15 -12.38
N ALA A 34 1.55 2.06 -11.38
CA ALA A 34 1.47 3.06 -10.32
C ALA A 34 2.68 3.06 -9.38
N ALA A 35 3.21 1.89 -9.06
CA ALA A 35 4.41 1.74 -8.24
C ALA A 35 5.69 2.18 -8.95
N GLU A 36 5.75 2.05 -10.28
CA GLU A 36 6.85 2.52 -11.12
C GLU A 36 6.71 3.98 -11.55
N SER A 37 5.61 4.65 -11.15
CA SER A 37 5.39 6.04 -11.49
C SER A 37 6.49 6.94 -10.91
N PRO A 38 7.08 7.83 -11.73
CA PRO A 38 8.11 8.74 -11.27
C PRO A 38 7.54 9.67 -10.18
N GLN A 39 8.33 9.89 -9.13
CA GLN A 39 7.95 10.71 -7.96
C GLN A 39 6.67 10.25 -7.23
N GLY A 40 6.16 9.05 -7.49
CA GLY A 40 4.91 8.57 -6.89
C GLY A 40 3.67 9.32 -7.39
N MET A 41 3.69 9.80 -8.64
CA MET A 41 2.57 10.54 -9.26
C MET A 41 1.24 9.78 -9.21
N LEU A 42 1.27 8.45 -9.35
CA LEU A 42 0.08 7.60 -9.24
C LEU A 42 -0.12 7.02 -7.84
N ARG A 43 0.83 7.24 -6.93
CA ARG A 43 0.76 6.75 -5.55
C ARG A 43 -0.02 7.74 -4.68
N THR A 44 -1.23 8.06 -5.12
CA THR A 44 -2.12 9.06 -4.52
C THR A 44 -3.27 8.41 -3.76
N LYS A 45 -3.89 9.17 -2.84
CA LYS A 45 -5.11 8.72 -2.16
C LYS A 45 -6.24 8.43 -3.15
N GLU A 46 -6.32 9.18 -4.24
CA GLU A 46 -7.37 8.99 -5.25
C GLU A 46 -7.28 7.63 -5.94
N VAL A 47 -6.08 7.21 -6.35
CA VAL A 47 -5.87 5.87 -6.94
C VAL A 47 -6.20 4.77 -5.95
N MET A 48 -5.80 4.93 -4.69
CA MET A 48 -6.13 4.00 -3.61
C MET A 48 -7.64 3.88 -3.41
N GLU A 49 -8.35 5.00 -3.26
CA GLU A 49 -9.80 5.05 -3.06
C GLU A 49 -10.55 4.41 -4.24
N ARG A 50 -10.09 4.67 -5.48
CA ARG A 50 -10.62 4.00 -6.67
C ARG A 50 -10.47 2.48 -6.59
N LEU A 51 -9.27 1.98 -6.32
CA LEU A 51 -9.01 0.54 -6.18
C LEU A 51 -9.77 -0.12 -5.02
N LYS A 52 -10.03 0.65 -3.95
CA LYS A 52 -10.83 0.24 -2.80
C LYS A 52 -12.33 0.19 -3.12
N ALA A 53 -12.82 1.10 -3.96
CA ALA A 53 -14.21 1.13 -4.41
C ALA A 53 -14.57 -0.04 -5.33
N VAL A 54 -13.58 -0.71 -5.92
CA VAL A 54 -13.82 -1.91 -6.73
C VAL A 54 -14.17 -3.10 -5.84
N SER A 55 -15.41 -3.56 -5.96
CA SER A 55 -15.85 -4.80 -5.32
C SER A 55 -15.09 -6.01 -5.88
N PRO A 56 -14.41 -6.81 -5.04
CA PRO A 56 -13.77 -8.05 -5.49
C PRO A 56 -14.82 -9.04 -6.02
N GLN A 57 -14.54 -9.65 -7.16
CA GLN A 57 -15.31 -10.82 -7.60
C GLN A 57 -14.99 -12.03 -6.71
N PRO A 58 -15.97 -12.93 -6.46
CA PRO A 58 -15.74 -14.14 -5.67
C PRO A 58 -14.60 -14.97 -6.29
N GLY A 59 -13.58 -15.27 -5.48
CA GLY A 59 -12.37 -16.00 -5.92
C GLY A 59 -11.23 -15.12 -6.42
N GLN A 60 -11.44 -13.81 -6.65
CA GLN A 60 -10.36 -12.87 -6.95
C GLN A 60 -9.93 -12.08 -5.70
N LYS A 61 -8.63 -11.77 -5.63
CA LYS A 61 -8.10 -10.90 -4.58
C LYS A 61 -8.59 -9.46 -4.79
N PRO A 62 -8.91 -8.72 -3.72
CA PRO A 62 -9.33 -7.34 -3.84
C PRO A 62 -8.25 -6.49 -4.54
N PRO A 63 -8.62 -5.62 -5.51
CA PRO A 63 -7.66 -4.82 -6.27
C PRO A 63 -6.72 -3.99 -5.41
N ILE A 64 -7.27 -3.43 -4.31
CA ILE A 64 -6.49 -2.71 -3.31
C ILE A 64 -5.38 -3.58 -2.67
N LEU A 65 -5.65 -4.87 -2.43
CA LEU A 65 -4.65 -5.80 -1.89
C LEU A 65 -3.54 -6.08 -2.90
N VAL A 66 -3.91 -6.23 -4.18
CA VAL A 66 -2.95 -6.41 -5.26
C VAL A 66 -2.02 -5.19 -5.34
N TYR A 67 -2.60 -4.00 -5.28
CA TYR A 67 -1.86 -2.74 -5.28
C TYR A 67 -0.87 -2.60 -4.12
N LEU A 68 -1.35 -2.81 -2.89
CA LEU A 68 -0.49 -2.77 -1.70
C LEU A 68 0.61 -3.83 -1.76
N GLY A 69 0.33 -5.02 -2.29
CA GLY A 69 1.29 -6.09 -2.50
C GLY A 69 2.44 -5.70 -3.43
N VAL A 70 2.14 -5.02 -4.54
CA VAL A 70 3.16 -4.51 -5.47
C VAL A 70 4.00 -3.41 -4.81
N LEU A 71 3.35 -2.48 -4.09
CA LEU A 71 4.05 -1.41 -3.39
C LEU A 71 5.01 -1.93 -2.32
N LEU A 72 4.63 -2.97 -1.57
CA LEU A 72 5.51 -3.63 -0.59
C LEU A 72 6.77 -4.22 -1.22
N GLN A 73 6.65 -4.77 -2.44
CA GLN A 73 7.81 -5.29 -3.17
C GLN A 73 8.75 -4.16 -3.60
N LYS A 74 8.18 -3.01 -4.02
CA LYS A 74 8.95 -1.87 -4.52
C LYS A 74 9.54 -1.00 -3.40
N GLY A 75 8.91 -0.91 -2.23
CA GLY A 75 9.39 -0.07 -1.14
C GLY A 75 8.55 -0.09 0.13
N LYS A 76 8.64 1.00 0.91
CA LYS A 76 7.87 1.20 2.14
C LYS A 76 6.48 1.75 1.82
N LEU A 77 5.47 1.28 2.55
CA LEU A 77 4.10 1.79 2.53
C LEU A 77 3.96 3.02 3.40
N ASN A 78 3.12 3.95 2.96
CA ASN A 78 2.70 5.10 3.75
C ASN A 78 1.77 4.69 4.90
N PRO A 79 1.51 5.56 5.89
CA PRO A 79 0.64 5.25 7.02
C PRO A 79 -0.74 4.73 6.59
N GLN A 80 -1.41 5.42 5.66
CA GLN A 80 -2.73 5.00 5.17
C GLN A 80 -2.71 3.66 4.43
N GLU A 81 -1.69 3.44 3.60
CA GLU A 81 -1.49 2.16 2.90
C GLU A 81 -1.25 1.02 3.90
N SER A 82 -0.51 1.30 4.97
CA SER A 82 -0.16 0.32 6.01
C SER A 82 -1.39 -0.11 6.82
N VAL A 83 -2.26 0.84 7.16
CA VAL A 83 -3.54 0.57 7.83
C VAL A 83 -4.43 -0.31 6.95
N GLU A 84 -4.63 0.06 5.69
CA GLU A 84 -5.52 -0.69 4.78
C GLU A 84 -4.99 -2.12 4.57
N LEU A 85 -3.67 -2.26 4.41
CA LEU A 85 -3.01 -3.57 4.33
C LEU A 85 -3.28 -4.39 5.60
N ALA A 86 -3.02 -3.81 6.78
CA ALA A 86 -3.20 -4.49 8.05
C ALA A 86 -4.64 -4.97 8.22
N ARG A 87 -5.62 -4.12 7.91
CA ARG A 87 -7.04 -4.47 7.97
C ARG A 87 -7.36 -5.70 7.12
N LEU A 88 -6.87 -5.74 5.88
CA LEU A 88 -7.08 -6.85 4.94
C LEU A 88 -6.40 -8.15 5.38
N VAL A 89 -5.20 -8.04 5.96
CA VAL A 89 -4.37 -9.18 6.38
C VAL A 89 -4.90 -9.77 7.68
N LEU A 90 -5.29 -8.92 8.62
CA LEU A 90 -5.91 -9.33 9.89
C LEU A 90 -7.27 -9.96 9.66
N SER A 91 -8.09 -9.42 8.74
CA SER A 91 -9.35 -10.05 8.35
C SER A 91 -9.16 -11.44 7.73
N GLN A 92 -8.00 -11.72 7.15
CA GLN A 92 -7.63 -13.04 6.61
C GLN A 92 -6.89 -13.94 7.61
N ASN A 93 -6.80 -13.55 8.89
CA ASN A 93 -6.00 -14.23 9.92
C ASN A 93 -4.50 -14.38 9.57
N LYS A 94 -3.96 -13.54 8.67
CA LYS A 94 -2.57 -13.59 8.22
C LYS A 94 -1.66 -12.64 9.00
N LYS A 95 -1.88 -12.49 10.31
CA LYS A 95 -1.14 -11.53 11.15
C LYS A 95 0.38 -11.68 11.08
N GLU A 96 0.89 -12.90 10.90
CA GLU A 96 2.33 -13.15 10.74
C GLU A 96 2.96 -12.39 9.57
N LEU A 97 2.25 -12.22 8.46
CA LEU A 97 2.73 -11.43 7.32
C LEU A 97 2.91 -9.95 7.71
N LEU A 98 1.95 -9.41 8.47
CA LEU A 98 2.01 -8.03 8.95
C LEU A 98 3.20 -7.82 9.89
N ILE A 99 3.43 -8.76 10.81
CA ILE A 99 4.59 -8.75 11.72
C ILE A 99 5.89 -8.77 10.91
N ASN A 100 5.96 -9.62 9.87
CA ASN A 100 7.16 -9.74 9.05
C ASN A 100 7.44 -8.45 8.24
N TRP A 101 6.41 -7.88 7.61
CA TRP A 101 6.55 -6.59 6.90
C TRP A 101 6.91 -5.44 7.82
N TYR A 102 6.41 -5.45 9.05
CA TYR A 102 6.80 -4.45 10.05
C TYR A 102 8.27 -4.58 10.44
N LYS A 103 8.73 -5.80 10.72
CA LYS A 103 10.14 -6.08 11.03
C LYS A 103 11.08 -5.72 9.86
N ASP A 104 10.62 -5.92 8.62
CA ASP A 104 11.37 -5.55 7.41
C ASP A 104 11.33 -4.04 7.12
N GLY A 105 10.64 -3.23 7.94
CA GLY A 105 10.51 -1.79 7.77
C GLY A 105 9.67 -1.38 6.56
N LYS A 106 8.82 -2.29 6.06
CA LYS A 106 8.00 -2.11 4.85
C LYS A 106 6.67 -1.40 5.11
N VAL A 107 6.17 -1.43 6.35
CA VAL A 107 4.99 -0.66 6.77
C VAL A 107 5.41 0.55 7.60
N SER A 108 4.62 1.61 7.54
CA SER A 108 4.83 2.81 8.35
C SER A 108 4.17 2.69 9.70
N ASP A 109 4.87 3.21 10.70
CA ASP A 109 4.42 3.33 12.07
C ASP A 109 3.27 4.34 12.14
N CYS A 110 2.07 3.88 12.51
CA CYS A 110 0.95 4.75 12.80
C CYS A 110 0.10 4.20 13.95
N GLU A 111 -0.56 5.10 14.67
CA GLU A 111 -1.37 4.76 15.85
C GLU A 111 -2.47 3.75 15.50
N GLU A 112 -3.16 3.97 14.38
CA GLU A 112 -4.23 3.10 13.91
C GLU A 112 -3.74 1.67 13.58
N LEU A 113 -2.51 1.53 13.07
CA LEU A 113 -1.88 0.22 12.88
C LEU A 113 -1.62 -0.46 14.24
N GLY A 114 -1.14 0.30 15.23
CA GLY A 114 -0.92 -0.19 16.58
C GLY A 114 -2.20 -0.73 17.22
N ASP A 115 -3.33 -0.04 17.02
CA ASP A 115 -4.64 -0.47 17.55
C ASP A 115 -5.09 -1.78 16.91
N MET A 116 -4.98 -1.89 15.59
CA MET A 116 -5.32 -3.12 14.86
C MET A 116 -4.48 -4.32 15.30
N VAL A 117 -3.16 -4.14 15.46
CA VAL A 117 -2.23 -5.19 15.90
C VAL A 117 -2.51 -5.58 17.37
N SER A 118 -2.85 -4.62 18.22
CA SER A 118 -3.26 -4.85 19.60
C SER A 118 -4.56 -5.68 19.67
N ALA A 119 -5.56 -5.30 18.88
CA ALA A 119 -6.83 -6.02 18.77
C ALA A 119 -6.64 -7.45 18.23
N ALA A 120 -5.62 -7.69 17.40
CA ALA A 120 -5.23 -9.01 16.93
C ALA A 120 -4.47 -9.87 17.96
N GLY A 121 -4.21 -9.33 19.16
CA GLY A 121 -3.56 -10.00 20.28
C GLY A 121 -2.05 -9.78 20.38
N GLU A 122 -1.44 -9.02 19.46
CA GLU A 122 0.00 -8.78 19.41
C GLU A 122 0.39 -7.52 20.20
N LYS A 123 0.17 -7.55 21.52
CA LYS A 123 0.36 -6.39 22.40
C LYS A 123 1.79 -5.83 22.39
N ASP A 124 2.80 -6.70 22.29
CA ASP A 124 4.21 -6.30 22.29
C ASP A 124 4.59 -5.51 21.02
N LEU A 125 4.09 -6.00 19.87
CA LEU A 125 4.26 -5.31 18.60
C LEU A 125 3.49 -3.99 18.57
N ALA A 126 2.25 -3.98 19.08
CA ALA A 126 1.45 -2.76 19.19
C ALA A 126 2.17 -1.68 20.02
N LEU A 127 2.74 -2.05 21.18
CA LEU A 127 3.53 -1.13 22.00
C LEU A 127 4.73 -0.57 21.23
N THR A 128 5.39 -1.41 20.43
CA THR A 128 6.51 -0.98 19.57
C THR A 128 6.04 0.03 18.51
N ILE A 129 4.92 -0.25 17.84
CA ILE A 129 4.32 0.65 16.84
C ILE A 129 3.91 1.99 17.47
N TYR A 130 3.29 1.97 18.64
CA TYR A 130 2.88 3.19 19.34
C TYR A 130 4.09 4.07 19.71
N ARG A 131 5.15 3.44 20.21
CA ARG A 131 6.40 4.15 20.53
C ARG A 131 7.02 4.77 19.28
N ALA A 132 7.08 4.02 18.18
CA ALA A 132 7.63 4.52 16.92
C ALA A 132 6.76 5.62 16.28
N SER A 133 5.43 5.48 16.36
CA SER A 133 4.48 6.49 15.85
C SER A 133 4.56 7.79 16.63
N ASN A 134 4.62 7.71 17.96
CA ASN A 134 4.68 8.88 18.83
C ASN A 134 6.04 9.61 18.71
N ALA A 135 7.12 8.89 18.42
CA ALA A 135 8.40 9.50 18.08
C ALA A 135 8.38 10.23 16.72
N SER A 136 7.58 9.75 15.77
CA SER A 136 7.46 10.34 14.43
C SER A 136 6.57 11.59 14.37
N GLY A 137 5.67 11.79 15.35
CA GLY A 137 4.81 12.99 15.45
C GLY A 137 5.49 14.23 16.06
N LYS A 138 6.80 14.15 16.37
CA LYS A 138 7.53 15.18 17.09
C LYS A 138 8.87 15.51 16.42
N ILE A 139 8.85 15.87 15.14
CA ILE A 139 10.03 16.39 14.41
C ILE A 139 9.58 17.42 13.37
#